data_AF-H1KW27-F1
#
_entry.id   AF-H1KW27-F1
#
_cell.length_a   1.000
_cell.length_b   1.000
_cell.length_c   1.000
_cell.angle_alpha   90.00
_cell.angle_beta   90.00
_cell.angle_gamma   90.00
#
_symmetry.space_group_name_H-M   'P 1'
#
loop_
_entity.id
_entity.type
_entity.pdbx_description
1 polymer ?
#
loop_
_entity_poly.entity_id
_entity_poly.type
_entity_poly.pdbx_seq_one_letter_code
_entity_poly.pdbx_strand_id
1 'polypeptide(L)'
;GPSVAAPAGYRPAPRPAFTEDHPGFAETPQALFSADLAPPGADLRPDPEAGSEAETHPETHPLGAARAQIHETYIVAQTRDGIVLVDQHAAHERLVYERLKRERAGGGVLAQGLLIPDVVEMAPEEADRLVEAAPELERLGLTLEAFGPGAVLVRSVPSALAGGSVKGLVL
;
A
#
# COMPACT_ATOMS: atom_id res chain seq x y z
N GLY A 1 -14.59 47.49 -26.74
CA GLY A 1 -13.45 48.23 -26.17
C GLY A 1 -12.25 47.29 -26.06
N PRO A 2 -11.03 47.82 -26.13
CA PRO A 2 -10.24 47.94 -27.35
C PRO A 2 -9.56 46.63 -27.81
N SER A 3 -9.53 46.45 -29.12
CA SER A 3 -8.67 45.50 -29.84
C SER A 3 -7.26 46.07 -29.88
N VAL A 4 -6.27 45.33 -29.36
CA VAL A 4 -4.86 45.72 -29.43
C VAL A 4 -4.34 45.34 -30.81
N ALA A 5 -4.17 46.36 -31.66
CA ALA A 5 -3.49 46.24 -32.94
C ALA A 5 -2.02 45.87 -32.73
N ALA A 6 -1.58 44.77 -33.35
CA ALA A 6 -0.16 44.44 -33.42
C ALA A 6 0.59 45.50 -34.24
N PRO A 7 1.76 45.99 -33.79
CA PRO A 7 2.53 46.95 -34.57
C PRO A 7 3.00 46.34 -35.90
N ALA A 8 2.67 47.03 -36.98
CA ALA A 8 3.15 46.74 -38.32
C ALA A 8 4.69 46.83 -38.35
N GLY A 9 5.37 45.76 -38.77
CA GLY A 9 6.81 45.80 -39.01
C GLY A 9 7.58 44.53 -38.65
N TYR A 10 6.99 43.57 -37.93
CA TYR A 10 7.68 42.31 -37.64
C TYR A 10 7.44 41.28 -38.76
N ARG A 11 8.44 41.10 -39.62
CA ARG A 11 8.50 40.01 -40.61
C ARG A 11 9.55 39.00 -40.13
N PRO A 12 9.16 37.80 -39.64
CA PRO A 12 10.14 36.80 -39.26
C PRO A 12 10.94 36.37 -40.50
N ALA A 13 12.27 36.28 -40.35
CA ALA A 13 13.18 35.87 -41.41
C ALA A 13 12.89 34.42 -41.85
N PRO A 14 13.11 34.08 -43.13
CA PRO A 14 12.95 32.70 -43.59
C PRO A 14 13.92 31.78 -42.83
N ARG A 15 13.40 30.67 -42.31
CA ARG A 15 14.22 29.61 -41.70
C ARG A 15 15.20 29.06 -42.75
N PRO A 16 16.48 28.83 -42.38
CA PRO A 16 17.40 28.17 -43.29
C PRO A 16 16.90 26.75 -43.59
N ALA A 17 16.83 26.42 -44.87
CA ALA A 17 16.65 25.05 -45.32
C ALA A 17 17.96 24.31 -45.08
N PHE A 18 17.99 23.42 -44.08
CA PHE A 18 19.09 22.49 -43.93
C PHE A 18 18.96 21.42 -45.01
N THR A 19 19.87 21.47 -45.98
CA THR A 19 20.14 20.37 -46.90
C THR A 19 21.54 19.92 -46.57
N GLU A 20 21.68 18.80 -45.87
CA GLU A 20 22.96 18.14 -45.71
C GLU A 20 22.76 16.65 -46.01
N ASP A 21 23.25 16.30 -47.20
CA ASP A 21 23.35 14.96 -47.73
C ASP A 21 24.82 14.56 -47.59
N HIS A 22 25.21 13.86 -46.52
CA HIS A 22 26.45 13.08 -46.45
C HIS A 22 26.40 12.01 -45.32
N PRO A 23 27.04 10.84 -45.52
CA PRO A 23 26.76 9.62 -44.77
C PRO A 23 27.72 9.43 -43.59
N GLY A 24 27.19 9.30 -42.37
CA GLY A 24 27.98 9.02 -41.18
C GLY A 24 27.12 8.48 -40.04
N PHE A 25 27.55 7.33 -39.50
CA PHE A 25 27.00 6.58 -38.35
C PHE A 25 25.49 6.24 -38.44
N ALA A 26 25.20 4.98 -38.77
CA ALA A 26 23.86 4.43 -38.80
C ALA A 26 23.23 4.40 -37.38
N GLU A 27 22.45 5.44 -37.05
CA GLU A 27 21.41 5.36 -36.04
C GLU A 27 20.16 4.74 -36.70
N THR A 28 19.72 3.58 -36.20
CA THR A 28 18.39 3.07 -36.52
C THR A 28 17.35 4.08 -36.01
N PRO A 29 16.41 4.56 -36.85
CA PRO A 29 15.35 5.44 -36.38
C PRO A 29 14.55 4.70 -35.31
N GLN A 30 14.44 5.28 -34.10
CA GLN A 30 13.47 4.78 -33.13
C GLN A 30 12.09 4.78 -33.79
N ALA A 31 11.42 3.62 -33.75
CA ALA A 31 10.08 3.48 -34.26
C ALA A 31 9.19 4.54 -33.61
N LEU A 32 8.68 5.46 -34.44
CA LEU A 32 7.64 6.39 -34.08
C LEU A 32 6.44 5.56 -33.56
N PHE A 33 6.06 5.77 -32.30
CA PHE A 33 4.83 5.24 -31.73
C PHE A 33 3.65 5.86 -32.48
N SER A 34 3.27 5.21 -33.58
CA SER A 34 2.20 5.64 -34.47
C SER A 34 1.24 4.48 -34.67
N ALA A 35 0.32 4.32 -33.73
CA ALA A 35 -1.09 3.95 -33.92
C ALA A 35 -1.70 3.54 -32.57
N ASP A 36 -2.93 4.00 -32.34
CA ASP A 36 -3.84 3.62 -31.25
C ASP A 36 -3.64 4.25 -29.86
N LEU A 37 -3.33 5.55 -29.82
CA LEU A 37 -3.76 6.39 -28.70
C LEU A 37 -5.24 6.75 -28.88
N ALA A 38 -6.13 5.84 -28.48
CA ALA A 38 -7.49 6.23 -28.16
C ALA A 38 -7.42 7.30 -27.05
N PRO A 39 -8.15 8.44 -27.16
CA PRO A 39 -8.21 9.38 -26.06
C PRO A 39 -8.79 8.66 -24.83
N PRO A 40 -8.21 8.82 -23.63
CA PRO A 40 -8.80 8.26 -22.41
C PRO A 40 -10.06 9.04 -22.07
N GLY A 41 -11.16 8.71 -22.74
CA GLY A 41 -12.50 9.13 -22.38
C GLY A 41 -13.07 8.09 -21.44
N ALA A 42 -13.00 8.35 -20.13
CA ALA A 42 -13.84 7.64 -19.17
C ALA A 42 -15.29 8.05 -19.46
N ASP A 43 -15.97 7.26 -20.27
CA ASP A 43 -17.40 7.39 -20.46
C ASP A 43 -18.09 7.00 -19.16
N LEU A 44 -18.48 8.01 -18.37
CA LEU A 44 -19.21 7.88 -17.10
C LEU A 44 -20.71 7.65 -17.31
N ARG A 45 -21.16 7.32 -18.52
CA ARG A 45 -22.55 6.92 -18.73
C ARG A 45 -22.81 5.69 -17.84
N PRO A 46 -23.77 5.77 -16.90
CA PRO A 46 -24.10 4.62 -16.08
C PRO A 46 -24.64 3.55 -17.02
N ASP A 47 -23.87 2.47 -17.16
CA ASP A 47 -24.32 1.29 -17.88
C ASP A 47 -25.54 0.77 -17.10
N PRO A 48 -26.75 0.71 -17.68
CA PRO A 48 -27.95 0.26 -16.96
C PRO A 48 -27.84 -1.20 -16.49
N GLU A 49 -26.84 -1.94 -16.98
CA GLU A 49 -26.50 -3.31 -16.57
C GLU A 49 -25.46 -3.35 -15.41
N ALA A 50 -24.78 -2.23 -15.10
CA ALA A 50 -23.82 -2.13 -13.98
C ALA A 50 -24.50 -1.86 -12.62
N GLY A 51 -25.80 -2.13 -12.54
CA GLY A 51 -26.64 -1.99 -11.35
C GLY A 51 -27.08 -3.31 -10.72
N SER A 52 -26.48 -4.45 -11.12
CA SER A 52 -26.58 -5.65 -10.29
C SER A 52 -25.58 -5.52 -9.16
N GLU A 53 -25.96 -4.76 -8.11
CA GLU A 53 -25.46 -5.07 -6.78
C GLU A 53 -25.72 -6.55 -6.59
N ALA A 54 -24.68 -7.38 -6.76
CA ALA A 54 -24.80 -8.81 -6.62
C ALA A 54 -25.51 -9.05 -5.29
N GLU A 55 -26.75 -9.54 -5.37
CA GLU A 55 -27.50 -9.97 -4.20
C GLU A 55 -26.57 -10.95 -3.49
N THR A 56 -25.98 -10.48 -2.40
CA THR A 56 -24.99 -11.24 -1.64
C THR A 56 -25.77 -12.32 -0.93
N HIS A 57 -25.95 -13.44 -1.62
CA HIS A 57 -26.65 -14.58 -1.06
C HIS A 57 -25.86 -15.03 0.18
N PRO A 58 -26.49 -15.08 1.37
CA PRO A 58 -25.81 -15.49 2.60
C PRO A 58 -25.25 -16.94 2.53
N GLU A 59 -25.64 -17.70 1.49
CA GLU A 59 -25.22 -19.07 1.20
C GLU A 59 -23.71 -19.20 0.88
N THR A 60 -23.02 -18.14 0.44
CA THR A 60 -21.61 -18.21 -0.01
C THR A 60 -20.58 -17.87 1.07
N HIS A 61 -21.01 -17.41 2.24
CA HIS A 61 -20.10 -17.02 3.32
C HIS A 61 -20.42 -17.80 4.61
N PRO A 62 -19.45 -18.54 5.19
CA PRO A 62 -19.70 -19.37 6.38
C PRO A 62 -20.13 -18.57 7.62
N LEU A 63 -19.81 -17.26 7.67
CA LEU A 63 -20.27 -16.34 8.73
C LEU A 63 -21.45 -15.46 8.29
N GLY A 64 -21.98 -15.66 7.08
CA GLY A 64 -23.03 -14.84 6.50
C GLY A 64 -22.55 -13.49 5.98
N ALA A 65 -23.49 -12.61 5.67
CA ALA A 65 -23.24 -11.25 5.19
C ALA A 65 -23.28 -10.25 6.35
N ALA A 66 -22.23 -9.46 6.53
CA ALA A 66 -22.20 -8.39 7.53
C ALA A 66 -23.29 -7.35 7.25
N ARG A 67 -24.05 -6.97 8.29
CA ARG A 67 -25.17 -6.02 8.17
C ARG A 67 -24.97 -4.74 8.99
N ALA A 68 -24.33 -4.86 10.16
CA ALA A 68 -24.12 -3.72 11.05
C ALA A 68 -22.93 -3.95 11.98
N GLN A 69 -22.48 -2.87 12.60
CA GLN A 69 -21.54 -2.87 13.71
C GLN A 69 -22.19 -2.22 14.94
N ILE A 70 -21.99 -2.83 16.10
CA ILE A 70 -22.57 -2.37 17.37
C ILE A 70 -21.42 -1.95 18.29
N HIS A 71 -21.45 -0.69 18.74
CA HIS A 71 -20.51 -0.11 19.71
C HIS A 71 -19.03 -0.34 19.35
N GLU A 72 -18.71 -0.37 18.06
CA GLU A 72 -17.35 -0.63 17.56
C GLU A 72 -16.70 -1.91 18.15
N THR A 73 -17.50 -2.86 18.62
CA THR A 73 -17.03 -4.06 19.33
C THR A 73 -17.53 -5.33 18.65
N TYR A 74 -18.79 -5.31 18.17
CA TYR A 74 -19.42 -6.47 17.57
C TYR A 74 -19.81 -6.22 16.12
N ILE A 75 -19.54 -7.20 15.25
CA ILE A 75 -20.08 -7.27 13.90
C ILE A 75 -21.32 -8.17 13.94
N VAL A 76 -22.43 -7.67 13.40
CA VAL A 76 -23.67 -8.42 13.22
C VAL A 76 -23.73 -8.91 11.78
N ALA A 77 -23.79 -10.22 11.58
CA ALA A 77 -23.91 -10.83 10.26
C ALA A 77 -25.19 -11.66 10.13
N GLN A 78 -25.85 -11.58 8.98
CA GLN A 78 -27.02 -12.37 8.65
C GLN A 78 -26.58 -13.63 7.90
N THR A 79 -26.95 -14.80 8.41
CA THR A 79 -26.79 -16.08 7.73
C THR A 79 -28.12 -16.50 7.09
N ARG A 80 -28.15 -17.65 6.41
CA ARG A 80 -29.37 -18.22 5.84
C ARG A 80 -30.47 -18.43 6.90
N ASP A 81 -30.09 -18.97 8.05
CA ASP A 81 -31.03 -19.45 9.07
C ASP A 81 -31.05 -18.56 10.33
N GLY A 82 -30.28 -17.46 10.37
CA GLY A 82 -30.23 -16.61 11.56
C GLY A 82 -29.22 -15.47 11.53
N ILE A 83 -28.68 -15.15 12.71
CA ILE A 83 -27.73 -14.07 12.95
C ILE A 83 -26.50 -14.62 13.68
N VAL A 84 -25.32 -14.16 13.27
CA VAL A 84 -24.05 -14.39 13.96
C VAL A 84 -23.55 -13.06 14.53
N LEU A 85 -23.12 -13.08 15.78
CA LEU A 85 -22.45 -11.97 16.45
C LEU A 85 -20.97 -12.30 16.59
N VAL A 86 -20.11 -11.43 16.05
CA VAL A 86 -18.66 -11.62 16.07
C VAL A 86 -18.04 -10.53 16.95
N ASP A 87 -17.30 -10.92 17.99
CA ASP A 87 -16.37 -10.03 18.66
C ASP A 87 -15.22 -9.69 17.70
N GLN A 88 -15.15 -8.43 17.27
CA GLN A 88 -14.18 -8.02 16.25
C GLN A 88 -12.73 -8.09 16.76
N HIS A 89 -12.50 -7.82 18.06
CA HIS A 89 -11.16 -7.86 18.65
C HIS A 89 -10.66 -9.30 18.69
N ALA A 90 -11.46 -10.20 19.27
CA ALA A 90 -11.10 -11.60 19.35
C ALA A 90 -10.93 -12.24 17.96
N ALA A 91 -11.78 -11.87 17.00
CA ALA A 91 -11.66 -12.33 15.61
C ALA A 91 -10.39 -11.80 14.93
N HIS A 92 -10.07 -10.53 15.12
CA HIS A 92 -8.86 -9.91 14.55
C HIS A 92 -7.60 -10.55 15.12
N GLU A 93 -7.50 -10.65 16.45
CA GLU A 93 -6.37 -11.28 17.12
C GLU A 93 -6.18 -12.74 16.68
N ARG A 94 -7.29 -13.49 16.56
CA ARG A 94 -7.24 -14.88 16.11
C ARG A 94 -6.71 -14.99 14.67
N LEU A 95 -7.14 -14.11 13.77
CA LEU A 95 -6.68 -14.08 12.39
C LEU A 95 -5.18 -13.77 12.29
N VAL A 96 -4.73 -12.73 13.02
CA VAL A 96 -3.32 -12.32 13.07
C VAL A 96 -2.45 -13.43 13.64
N TYR A 97 -2.84 -14.01 14.77
CA TYR A 97 -2.10 -15.11 15.42
C TYR A 97 -1.96 -16.32 14.50
N GLU A 98 -3.05 -16.77 13.87
CA GLU A 98 -2.99 -17.93 12.98
C GLU A 98 -2.18 -17.65 11.71
N ARG A 99 -2.15 -16.41 11.22
CA ARG A 99 -1.24 -16.01 10.14
C ARG A 99 0.22 -16.14 10.58
N LEU A 100 0.60 -15.52 11.69
CA LEU A 100 1.96 -15.58 12.23
C LEU A 100 2.40 -17.02 12.52
N LYS A 101 1.50 -17.85 13.05
CA LYS A 101 1.75 -19.26 13.32
C LYS A 101 2.06 -20.05 12.04
N ARG A 102 1.31 -19.80 10.95
CA ARG A 102 1.56 -20.44 9.65
C ARG A 102 2.87 -19.98 9.03
N GLU A 103 3.15 -18.68 9.05
CA GLU A 103 4.40 -18.12 8.52
C GLU A 103 5.63 -18.69 9.28
N ARG A 104 5.56 -18.72 10.61
CA ARG A 104 6.60 -19.33 11.44
C ARG A 104 6.84 -20.82 11.11
N ALA A 105 5.77 -21.58 10.89
CA ALA A 105 5.88 -22.99 10.48
C ALA A 105 6.44 -23.16 9.06
N GLY A 106 6.26 -22.16 8.20
CA GLY A 106 6.72 -22.13 6.80
C GLY A 106 8.15 -21.65 6.58
N GLY A 107 8.91 -21.36 7.63
CA GLY A 107 10.33 -20.99 7.53
C GLY A 107 10.70 -19.58 7.97
N GLY A 108 9.75 -18.78 8.46
CA GLY A 108 10.02 -17.45 9.02
C GLY A 108 8.80 -16.52 8.90
N VAL A 109 8.73 -15.53 9.79
CA VAL A 109 7.67 -14.50 9.71
C VAL A 109 8.09 -13.43 8.71
N LEU A 110 7.16 -13.02 7.85
CA LEU A 110 7.43 -11.98 6.86
C LEU A 110 7.61 -10.63 7.57
N ALA A 111 8.63 -9.87 7.19
CA ALA A 111 8.92 -8.56 7.74
C ALA A 111 8.52 -7.45 6.75
N GLN A 112 7.96 -6.36 7.27
CA GLN A 112 7.76 -5.11 6.57
C GLN A 112 8.74 -4.06 7.11
N GLY A 113 9.60 -3.55 6.23
CA GLY A 113 10.47 -2.42 6.56
C GLY A 113 9.67 -1.14 6.78
N LEU A 114 10.09 -0.34 7.76
CA LEU A 114 9.54 0.98 7.99
C LEU A 114 10.16 1.98 6.99
N LEU A 115 9.34 2.89 6.45
CA LEU A 115 9.84 3.96 5.56
C LEU A 115 10.83 4.87 6.29
N ILE A 116 10.54 5.14 7.56
CA ILE A 116 11.38 5.87 8.50
C ILE A 116 11.55 4.96 9.71
N PRO A 117 12.77 4.55 10.07
CA PRO A 117 13.02 3.80 11.29
C PRO A 117 12.50 4.55 12.51
N ASP A 118 11.93 3.83 13.47
CA ASP A 118 11.32 4.41 14.68
C ASP A 118 12.27 4.27 15.86
N VAL A 119 12.41 5.32 16.67
CA VAL A 119 13.27 5.32 17.87
C VAL A 119 12.36 5.16 19.08
N VAL A 120 12.55 4.07 19.83
CA VAL A 120 11.76 3.79 21.03
C VAL A 120 12.62 3.94 22.27
N GLU A 121 12.28 4.95 23.08
CA GLU A 121 12.90 5.20 24.38
C GLU A 121 12.33 4.26 25.46
N MET A 122 13.22 3.73 26.30
CA MET A 122 12.92 2.76 27.36
C MET A 122 14.02 2.77 28.44
N ALA A 123 13.89 1.95 29.49
CA ALA A 123 14.97 1.85 30.47
C ALA A 123 16.24 1.26 29.83
N PRO A 124 17.46 1.70 30.19
CA PRO A 124 18.70 1.15 29.62
C PRO A 124 18.78 -0.37 29.69
N GLU A 125 18.37 -0.96 30.82
CA GLU A 125 18.33 -2.41 31.00
C GLU A 125 17.33 -3.12 30.07
N GLU A 126 16.23 -2.46 29.69
CA GLU A 126 15.26 -2.99 28.72
C GLU A 126 15.83 -2.96 27.31
N ALA A 127 16.47 -1.85 26.94
CA ALA A 127 17.13 -1.69 25.65
C ALA A 127 18.21 -2.77 25.47
N ASP A 128 19.06 -2.98 26.48
CA ASP A 128 20.11 -4.00 26.45
C ASP A 128 19.51 -5.41 26.25
N ARG A 129 18.45 -5.76 27.00
CA ARG A 129 17.76 -7.05 26.84
C ARG A 129 17.17 -7.24 25.44
N LEU A 130 16.56 -6.20 24.85
CA LEU A 130 16.01 -6.26 23.50
C LEU A 130 17.10 -6.46 22.45
N VAL A 131 18.23 -5.75 22.59
CA VAL A 131 19.36 -5.87 21.67
C VAL A 131 20.00 -7.25 21.76
N GLU A 132 20.11 -7.84 22.96
CA GLU A 132 20.54 -9.23 23.13
C GLU A 132 19.60 -10.23 22.43
N ALA A 133 18.29 -9.98 22.46
CA ALA A 133 17.28 -10.80 21.81
C ALA A 133 17.12 -10.52 20.31
N ALA A 134 17.80 -9.51 19.75
CA ALA A 134 17.61 -9.06 18.37
C ALA A 134 17.72 -10.19 17.31
N PRO A 135 18.67 -11.16 17.40
CA PRO A 135 18.73 -12.26 16.44
C PRO A 135 17.51 -13.19 16.47
N GLU A 136 16.85 -13.32 17.63
CA GLU A 136 15.61 -14.09 17.74
C GLU A 136 14.42 -13.30 17.21
N LEU A 137 14.34 -12.00 17.54
CA LEU A 137 13.29 -11.10 17.07
C LEU A 137 13.32 -10.93 15.55
N GLU A 138 14.50 -10.94 14.93
CA GLU A 138 14.66 -10.88 13.48
C GLU A 138 13.97 -12.06 12.78
N ARG A 139 14.06 -13.28 13.36
CA ARG A 139 13.34 -14.47 12.83
C ARG A 139 11.81 -14.34 12.93
N LEU A 140 11.33 -13.46 13.82
CA LEU A 140 9.93 -13.11 13.96
C LEU A 140 9.55 -11.90 13.11
N GLY A 141 10.45 -11.35 12.30
CA GLY A 141 10.21 -10.22 11.41
C GLY A 141 10.37 -8.85 12.07
N LEU A 142 10.97 -8.77 13.26
CA LEU A 142 11.26 -7.54 13.98
C LEU A 142 12.77 -7.27 13.97
N THR A 143 13.22 -6.32 13.17
CA THR A 143 14.63 -5.91 13.13
C THR A 143 14.81 -4.63 13.93
N LEU A 144 15.69 -4.68 14.92
CA LEU A 144 16.06 -3.55 15.76
C LEU A 144 17.54 -3.57 16.13
N GLU A 145 18.06 -2.40 16.50
CA GLU A 145 19.44 -2.23 16.95
C GLU A 145 19.54 -1.18 18.07
N ALA A 146 20.65 -1.17 18.80
CA ALA A 146 20.89 -0.19 19.86
C ALA A 146 20.95 1.23 19.31
N PHE A 147 20.37 2.19 20.04
CA PHE A 147 20.42 3.61 19.69
C PHE A 147 20.80 4.46 20.91
N GLY A 148 22.05 4.28 21.36
CA GLY A 148 22.53 4.88 22.60
C GLY A 148 21.95 4.19 23.84
N PRO A 149 22.25 4.72 25.04
CA PRO A 149 21.73 4.16 26.28
C PRO A 149 20.23 4.49 26.44
N GLY A 150 19.39 3.47 26.60
CA GLY A 150 17.96 3.65 26.87
C GLY A 150 17.08 3.88 25.63
N ALA A 151 17.54 3.50 24.44
CA ALA A 151 16.69 3.47 23.25
C ALA A 151 17.11 2.40 22.24
N VAL A 152 16.13 1.95 21.45
CA VAL A 152 16.34 1.05 20.31
C VAL A 152 15.81 1.69 19.03
N LEU A 153 16.50 1.47 17.92
CA LEU A 153 16.04 1.84 16.58
C LEU A 153 15.37 0.64 15.92
N VAL A 154 14.09 0.73 15.61
CA VAL A 154 13.33 -0.31 14.91
C VAL A 154 13.32 -0.03 13.41
N ARG A 155 13.74 -1.00 12.60
CA ARG A 155 13.83 -0.89 11.14
C ARG A 155 12.73 -1.63 10.39
N SER A 156 12.21 -2.70 10.97
CA SER A 156 11.15 -3.52 10.38
C SER A 156 10.26 -4.11 11.47
N VAL A 157 9.02 -4.44 11.10
CA VAL A 157 8.05 -5.12 11.96
C VAL A 157 7.42 -6.30 11.21
N PRO A 158 6.82 -7.28 11.90
CA PRO A 158 6.12 -8.37 11.23
C PRO A 158 5.04 -7.81 10.30
N SER A 159 4.97 -8.26 9.04
CA SER A 159 4.01 -7.75 8.06
C SER A 159 2.55 -7.91 8.50
N ALA A 160 2.25 -8.92 9.33
CA ALA A 160 0.92 -9.12 9.90
C ALA A 160 0.53 -8.05 10.95
N LEU A 161 1.50 -7.32 11.50
CA LEU A 161 1.34 -6.26 12.50
C LEU A 161 1.66 -4.86 11.93
N ALA A 162 1.89 -4.76 10.63
CA ALA A 162 2.19 -3.50 9.97
C ALA A 162 1.06 -2.49 10.15
N GLY A 163 1.40 -1.23 10.42
CA GLY A 163 0.44 -0.16 10.71
C GLY A 163 0.00 -0.07 12.18
N GLY A 164 0.41 -1.02 13.03
CA GLY A 164 0.25 -0.96 14.48
C GLY A 164 1.30 -0.08 15.17
N SER A 165 1.22 0.00 16.50
CA SER A 165 2.18 0.73 17.33
C SER A 165 3.50 -0.02 17.45
N VAL A 166 4.59 0.55 16.92
CA VAL A 166 5.95 0.00 17.07
C VAL A 166 6.34 -0.02 18.54
N LYS A 167 6.07 1.07 19.26
CA LYS A 167 6.31 1.18 20.71
C LYS A 167 5.61 0.06 21.50
N GLY A 168 4.35 -0.24 21.16
CA GLY A 168 3.59 -1.32 21.81
C GLY A 168 4.07 -2.73 21.45
N LEU A 169 4.96 -2.88 20.46
CA LEU A 169 5.55 -4.17 20.09
C LEU A 169 6.85 -4.45 20.86
N VAL A 170 7.54 -3.40 21.33
CA VAL A 170 8.87 -3.49 21.96
C VAL A 170 8.89 -3.16 23.46
N LEU A 171 7.77 -2.69 24.02
CA LEU A 171 7.57 -2.45 25.46
C LEU A 171 6.61 -3.49 26.05
#